data_AF-A0A9X2HI68-F1
#
_entry.id   AF-A0A9X2HI68-F1
#
_cell.length_a   1.000
_cell.length_b   1.000
_cell.length_c   1.000
_cell.angle_alpha   90.00
_cell.angle_beta   90.00
_cell.angle_gamma   90.00
#
_symmetry.space_group_name_H-M   'P 1'
#
loop_
_entity.id
_entity.type
_entity.pdbx_description
1 polymer ?
#
loop_
_entity_poly.entity_id
_entity_poly.type
_entity_poly.pdbx_seq_one_letter_code
_entity_poly.pdbx_strand_id
1 'polypeptide(L)'
;MFLRSDQGIEQAGGAAALSFGRALPAPASGLLARFHERYPDFELAPDLGSRIGTGDWWRGTATCATLLAAVVLLSPGFERPIYGAVPPALTGNDAAIAQAQAIAPLGQGSKTGTRLAATALVTPLTDTPERPILQHSVTLGSGTALAAALQRSGVGRAEAAQAADLVAGAVSLADLNSGTQLDLTLGRRSDKSQPRPLEKLAFRARFDLSLELVRSGASLALNEIPIAIDHTPLRIRGRVGDSLYRSARAAGAPSKAVEAYIRSIATRMPIGRVGADSEFDIIVEQAKAATGEVQLGNLLFAGLNGGAGKLQLVRWEEEGRTTWYDGRGMGERKGQMAMPAAGRISSTFGLRRHPVLGFARMHKGLDIAAGYGSPIRAANDGTVAFAGRNGGYGNFVRLNHSGGMGSGYGHMSRIAVSNGQRVARGQVIGYVGSTGISTGPHLHYELYRNGIAINPRSVSFSVVDQLGGGDLRAFKSKLAQLLAVPIGGTRNKPTAEAE
;
A
#
# COMPACT_ATOMS: atom_id res chain seq x y z
N MET A 1 -13.41 21.55 -16.28
CA MET A 1 -12.18 21.98 -16.98
C MET A 1 -11.81 20.85 -17.94
N PHE A 2 -12.33 20.88 -19.16
CA PHE A 2 -11.96 19.91 -20.20
C PHE A 2 -10.83 20.51 -21.03
N LEU A 3 -9.66 19.85 -20.99
CA LEU A 3 -8.49 20.19 -21.80
C LEU A 3 -8.78 19.81 -23.25
N ARG A 4 -8.68 20.80 -24.16
CA ARG A 4 -8.52 20.55 -25.60
C ARG A 4 -7.22 19.77 -25.79
N SER A 5 -7.32 18.57 -26.34
CA SER A 5 -6.19 17.83 -26.85
C SER A 5 -5.86 18.33 -28.26
N ASP A 6 -4.83 19.15 -28.37
CA ASP A 6 -4.11 19.37 -29.62
C ASP A 6 -3.26 18.12 -29.91
N GLN A 7 -3.92 17.10 -30.47
CA GLN A 7 -3.28 15.96 -31.09
C GLN A 7 -3.99 15.74 -32.43
N GLY A 8 -3.32 16.20 -33.49
CA GLY A 8 -3.73 15.95 -34.86
C GLY A 8 -3.84 14.45 -35.10
N ILE A 9 -5.05 14.01 -35.43
CA ILE A 9 -5.26 12.69 -36.01
C ILE A 9 -4.81 12.78 -37.47
N GLU A 10 -3.56 12.37 -37.71
CA GLU A 10 -3.15 11.90 -39.03
C GLU A 10 -3.82 10.54 -39.27
N GLN A 11 -4.84 10.52 -40.13
CA GLN A 11 -5.06 9.44 -41.09
C GLN A 11 -6.25 9.80 -42.00
N ALA A 12 -5.95 10.30 -43.18
CA ALA A 12 -6.78 10.09 -44.36
C ALA A 12 -5.88 10.12 -45.59
N GLY A 13 -5.58 8.93 -46.11
CA GLY A 13 -5.06 8.79 -47.46
C GLY A 13 -6.10 9.32 -48.45
N GLY A 14 -5.62 10.06 -49.45
CA GLY A 14 -6.45 10.60 -50.52
C GLY A 14 -5.64 11.55 -51.38
N ALA A 15 -5.26 11.09 -52.56
CA ALA A 15 -4.50 11.85 -53.53
C ALA A 15 -5.29 13.10 -53.99
N ALA A 16 -4.85 14.28 -53.55
CA ALA A 16 -5.05 15.55 -54.24
C ALA A 16 -4.12 16.60 -53.63
N ALA A 17 -2.98 16.82 -54.27
CA ALA A 17 -2.16 18.01 -54.00
C ALA A 17 -2.94 19.25 -54.49
N LEU A 18 -3.28 20.16 -53.57
CA LEU A 18 -3.74 21.50 -53.93
C LEU A 18 -2.69 22.52 -53.53
N SER A 19 -2.25 23.27 -54.54
CA SER A 19 -1.25 24.32 -54.52
C SER A 19 -1.64 25.48 -53.59
N PHE A 20 -0.70 25.92 -52.76
CA PHE A 20 -0.76 27.16 -52.01
C PHE A 20 -0.76 28.36 -52.96
N GLY A 21 -1.83 29.16 -52.98
CA GLY A 21 -1.82 30.44 -53.70
C GLY A 21 -3.17 30.97 -54.16
N ARG A 22 -4.18 31.05 -53.29
CA ARG A 22 -5.29 32.00 -53.45
C ARG A 22 -6.03 32.14 -52.12
N ALA A 23 -5.97 33.34 -51.53
CA ALA A 23 -6.82 33.68 -50.40
C ALA A 23 -8.28 33.63 -50.88
N LEU A 24 -9.08 32.73 -50.31
CA LEU A 24 -10.52 32.72 -50.53
C LEU A 24 -11.10 34.03 -49.95
N PRO A 25 -11.98 34.74 -50.67
CA PRO A 25 -12.64 35.91 -50.12
C PRO A 25 -13.45 35.48 -48.88
N ALA A 26 -13.33 36.25 -47.79
CA ALA A 26 -14.11 36.01 -46.58
C ALA A 26 -15.61 35.98 -46.96
N PRO A 27 -16.36 34.94 -46.56
CA PRO A 27 -17.77 34.85 -46.93
C PRO A 27 -18.50 36.07 -46.38
N ALA A 28 -19.34 36.69 -47.22
CA ALA A 28 -20.18 37.81 -46.81
C ALA A 28 -20.94 37.42 -45.53
N SER A 29 -20.88 38.29 -44.51
CA SER A 29 -21.51 38.09 -43.20
C SER A 29 -22.95 37.59 -43.38
N GLY A 30 -23.18 36.29 -43.17
CA GLY A 30 -24.50 35.69 -43.31
C GLY A 30 -25.47 36.33 -42.31
N LEU A 31 -26.78 36.16 -42.55
CA LEU A 31 -27.83 36.66 -41.63
C LEU A 31 -27.57 36.29 -40.17
N LEU A 32 -27.03 35.09 -39.92
CA LEU A 32 -26.64 34.62 -38.58
C LEU A 32 -25.48 35.40 -37.97
N ALA A 33 -24.47 35.80 -38.76
CA ALA A 33 -23.35 36.59 -38.26
C ALA A 33 -23.80 38.01 -37.87
N ARG A 34 -24.66 38.63 -38.68
CA ARG A 34 -25.26 39.94 -38.36
C ARG A 34 -26.22 39.89 -37.17
N PHE A 35 -26.88 38.74 -36.96
CA PHE A 35 -27.75 38.53 -35.80
C PHE A 35 -26.95 38.38 -34.51
N HIS A 36 -25.85 37.62 -34.53
CA HIS A 36 -24.95 37.50 -33.37
C HIS A 36 -24.23 38.81 -33.03
N GLU A 37 -23.85 39.63 -34.02
CA GLU A 37 -23.32 40.97 -33.75
C GLU A 37 -24.34 41.89 -33.07
N ARG A 38 -25.64 41.75 -33.42
CA ARG A 38 -26.71 42.59 -32.86
C ARG A 38 -27.20 42.12 -31.49
N TYR A 39 -27.04 40.84 -31.17
CA TYR A 39 -27.39 40.23 -29.89
C TYR A 39 -26.26 39.30 -29.41
N PRO A 40 -25.14 39.84 -28.89
CA PRO A 40 -23.96 39.05 -28.53
C PRO A 40 -24.21 38.09 -27.37
N ASP A 41 -25.13 38.44 -26.46
CA ASP A 41 -25.48 37.62 -25.29
C ASP A 41 -26.58 36.58 -25.59
N PHE A 42 -27.07 36.51 -26.83
CA PHE A 42 -28.10 35.54 -27.21
C PHE A 42 -27.46 34.19 -27.54
N GLU A 43 -27.56 33.27 -26.60
CA GLU A 43 -27.14 31.88 -26.78
C GLU A 43 -28.34 31.02 -27.20
N LEU A 44 -28.29 30.47 -28.43
CA LEU A 44 -29.39 29.67 -28.98
C LEU A 44 -29.57 28.32 -28.26
N ALA A 45 -28.48 27.78 -27.70
CA ALA A 45 -28.45 26.51 -27.00
C ALA A 45 -27.69 26.67 -25.67
N PRO A 46 -28.30 27.31 -24.65
CA PRO A 46 -27.65 27.48 -23.36
C PRO A 46 -27.46 26.13 -22.67
N ASP A 47 -26.39 26.00 -21.88
CA ASP A 47 -26.10 24.79 -21.11
C ASP A 47 -27.15 24.57 -20.01
N LEU A 48 -28.06 23.63 -20.25
CA LEU A 48 -29.15 23.24 -19.34
C LEU A 48 -28.66 22.56 -18.05
N GLY A 49 -27.38 22.17 -17.97
CA GLY A 49 -26.73 21.66 -16.75
C GLY A 49 -26.23 22.76 -15.82
N SER A 50 -26.33 24.03 -16.24
CA SER A 50 -25.88 25.20 -15.48
C SER A 50 -27.04 26.17 -15.20
N ARG A 51 -26.93 26.96 -14.12
CA ARG A 51 -27.86 28.08 -13.79
C ARG A 51 -29.36 27.69 -13.80
N ILE A 52 -29.68 26.52 -13.25
CA ILE A 52 -31.03 25.94 -13.20
C ILE A 52 -32.02 26.92 -12.54
N GLY A 53 -33.18 27.11 -13.18
CA GLY A 53 -34.28 27.96 -12.67
C GLY A 53 -34.20 29.44 -13.05
N THR A 54 -33.14 29.87 -13.73
CA THR A 54 -33.03 31.25 -14.26
C THR A 54 -33.87 31.43 -15.54
N GLY A 55 -34.14 32.69 -15.92
CA GLY A 55 -34.89 32.99 -17.15
C GLY A 55 -34.25 32.42 -18.42
N ASP A 56 -32.92 32.43 -18.50
CA ASP A 56 -32.18 31.86 -19.64
C ASP A 56 -32.26 30.33 -19.68
N TRP A 57 -32.27 29.67 -18.51
CA TRP A 57 -32.48 28.24 -18.41
C TRP A 57 -33.88 27.82 -18.89
N TRP A 58 -34.92 28.58 -18.51
CA TRP A 58 -36.28 28.34 -18.99
C TRP A 58 -36.42 28.56 -20.50
N ARG A 59 -35.75 29.59 -21.05
CA ARG A 59 -35.72 29.83 -22.51
C ARG A 59 -35.03 28.68 -23.25
N GLY A 60 -33.88 28.22 -22.76
CA GLY A 60 -33.16 27.07 -23.31
C GLY A 60 -34.00 25.80 -23.29
N THR A 61 -34.70 25.56 -22.17
CA THR A 61 -35.58 24.41 -22.00
C THR A 61 -36.74 24.47 -23.01
N ALA A 62 -37.35 25.63 -23.19
CA ALA A 62 -38.42 25.83 -24.18
C ALA A 62 -37.91 25.64 -25.63
N THR A 63 -36.71 26.12 -25.95
CA THR A 63 -36.11 25.93 -27.29
C THR A 63 -35.82 24.44 -27.54
N CYS A 64 -35.23 23.75 -26.56
CA CYS A 64 -34.97 22.31 -26.65
C CYS A 64 -36.27 21.51 -26.82
N ALA A 65 -37.29 21.78 -26.00
CA ALA A 65 -38.58 21.11 -26.10
C ALA A 65 -39.25 21.35 -27.46
N THR A 66 -39.15 22.57 -28.00
CA THR A 66 -39.70 22.92 -29.31
C THR A 66 -38.99 22.17 -30.44
N LEU A 67 -37.66 22.07 -30.39
CA LEU A 67 -36.88 21.31 -31.37
C LEU A 67 -37.19 19.81 -31.32
N LEU A 68 -37.32 19.24 -30.12
CA LEU A 68 -37.74 17.85 -29.95
C LEU A 68 -39.14 17.61 -30.51
N ALA A 69 -40.10 18.51 -30.22
CA ALA A 69 -41.44 18.43 -30.77
C ALA A 69 -41.45 18.53 -32.31
N ALA A 70 -40.63 19.42 -32.89
CA ALA A 70 -40.48 19.55 -34.33
C ALA A 70 -39.91 18.27 -34.97
N VAL A 71 -38.91 17.64 -34.36
CA VAL A 71 -38.36 16.36 -34.82
C VAL A 71 -39.43 15.27 -34.80
N VAL A 72 -40.25 15.20 -33.73
CA VAL A 72 -41.34 14.22 -33.65
C VAL A 72 -42.41 14.49 -34.71
N LEU A 73 -42.78 15.74 -34.95
CA LEU A 73 -43.77 16.14 -35.97
C LEU A 73 -43.28 15.91 -37.40
N LEU A 74 -41.98 16.08 -37.65
CA LEU A 74 -41.35 15.87 -38.96
C LEU A 74 -40.93 14.41 -39.18
N SER A 75 -40.86 13.61 -38.13
CA SER A 75 -40.62 12.17 -38.22
C SER A 75 -41.81 11.51 -38.93
N PRO A 76 -41.60 10.57 -39.86
CA PRO A 76 -42.66 9.89 -40.60
C PRO A 76 -43.61 9.02 -39.73
N GLY A 77 -43.56 9.15 -38.41
CA GLY A 77 -44.34 8.39 -37.45
C GLY A 77 -43.91 6.93 -37.38
N PHE A 78 -44.27 6.24 -36.30
CA PHE A 78 -44.09 4.78 -36.19
C PHE A 78 -45.08 4.01 -37.08
N GLU A 79 -46.06 4.69 -37.66
CA GLU A 79 -47.14 4.10 -38.47
C GLU A 79 -46.72 3.85 -39.92
N ARG A 80 -45.69 4.54 -40.42
CA ARG A 80 -45.13 4.35 -41.78
C ARG A 80 -43.62 4.16 -41.73
N PRO A 81 -43.14 3.01 -41.24
CA PRO A 81 -41.71 2.71 -41.29
C PRO A 81 -41.23 2.78 -42.75
N ILE A 82 -40.15 3.50 -42.99
CA ILE A 82 -39.47 3.49 -44.28
C ILE A 82 -38.90 2.09 -44.46
N TYR A 83 -39.59 1.24 -45.23
CA TYR A 83 -39.07 -0.05 -45.62
C TYR A 83 -37.92 0.21 -46.59
N GLY A 84 -36.68 0.20 -46.08
CA GLY A 84 -35.52 0.01 -46.94
C GLY A 84 -35.73 -1.29 -47.70
N ALA A 85 -35.59 -1.27 -49.02
CA ALA A 85 -35.62 -2.50 -49.81
C ALA A 85 -34.48 -3.39 -49.31
N VAL A 86 -34.80 -4.36 -48.48
CA VAL A 86 -33.83 -5.37 -48.04
C VAL A 86 -33.57 -6.24 -49.26
N PRO A 87 -32.35 -6.25 -49.82
CA PRO A 87 -32.06 -7.14 -50.92
C PRO A 87 -32.35 -8.59 -50.48
N PRO A 88 -32.88 -9.44 -51.38
CA PRO A 88 -33.14 -10.83 -51.04
C PRO A 88 -31.87 -11.48 -50.49
N ALA A 89 -32.04 -12.35 -49.49
CA ALA A 89 -30.92 -13.07 -48.91
C ALA A 89 -30.14 -13.79 -50.01
N LEU A 90 -28.81 -13.60 -50.04
CA LEU A 90 -27.95 -14.32 -50.98
C LEU A 90 -28.15 -15.82 -50.76
N THR A 91 -28.25 -16.59 -51.85
CA THR A 91 -28.39 -18.05 -51.80
C THR A 91 -27.36 -18.73 -52.69
N GLY A 92 -27.11 -20.01 -52.45
CA GLY A 92 -26.19 -20.80 -53.26
C GLY A 92 -24.75 -20.25 -53.27
N ASN A 93 -24.19 -20.07 -54.47
CA ASN A 93 -22.80 -19.70 -54.65
C ASN A 93 -22.50 -18.26 -54.21
N ASP A 94 -23.44 -17.34 -54.41
CA ASP A 94 -23.25 -15.92 -54.05
C ASP A 94 -23.22 -15.73 -52.53
N ALA A 95 -24.00 -16.54 -51.80
CA ALA A 95 -23.93 -16.58 -50.33
C ALA A 95 -22.56 -17.09 -49.84
N ALA A 96 -22.02 -18.12 -50.50
CA ALA A 96 -20.72 -18.70 -50.16
C ALA A 96 -19.57 -17.73 -50.44
N ILE A 97 -19.63 -16.98 -51.55
CA ILE A 97 -18.65 -15.94 -51.89
C ILE A 97 -18.71 -14.79 -50.89
N ALA A 98 -19.92 -14.28 -50.57
CA ALA A 98 -20.08 -13.21 -49.59
C ALA A 98 -19.63 -13.64 -48.19
N GLN A 99 -19.91 -14.87 -47.78
CA GLN A 99 -19.43 -15.42 -46.51
C GLN A 99 -17.90 -15.57 -46.48
N ALA A 100 -17.27 -15.89 -47.62
CA ALA A 100 -15.82 -15.97 -47.74
C ALA A 100 -15.13 -14.59 -47.66
N GLN A 101 -15.82 -13.53 -48.05
CA GLN A 101 -15.34 -12.14 -48.00
C GLN A 101 -15.69 -11.41 -46.70
N ALA A 102 -16.60 -11.96 -45.88
CA ALA A 102 -17.01 -11.37 -44.62
C ALA A 102 -16.00 -11.64 -43.50
N ILE A 103 -15.83 -10.66 -42.60
CA ILE A 103 -15.07 -10.84 -41.36
C ILE A 103 -15.99 -11.51 -40.34
N ALA A 104 -15.80 -12.82 -40.13
CA ALA A 104 -16.57 -13.60 -39.16
C ALA A 104 -15.87 -13.70 -37.78
N PRO A 105 -16.63 -13.90 -36.68
CA PRO A 105 -16.06 -14.11 -35.35
C PRO A 105 -15.13 -15.34 -35.31
N LEU A 106 -13.96 -15.20 -34.68
CA LEU A 106 -12.93 -16.24 -34.59
C LEU A 106 -13.42 -17.62 -34.10
N GLY A 107 -14.53 -17.65 -33.34
CA GLY A 107 -15.11 -18.88 -32.79
C GLY A 107 -15.81 -19.80 -33.81
N GLN A 108 -16.09 -19.36 -35.04
CA GLN A 108 -16.73 -20.21 -36.06
C GLN A 108 -15.73 -20.93 -36.99
N GLY A 109 -14.43 -20.69 -36.81
CA GLY A 109 -13.38 -21.21 -37.68
C GLY A 109 -13.39 -20.60 -39.09
N SER A 110 -12.31 -20.84 -39.85
CA SER A 110 -12.23 -20.44 -41.26
C SER A 110 -13.13 -21.34 -42.10
N LYS A 111 -14.37 -20.92 -42.34
CA LYS A 111 -15.22 -21.48 -43.42
C LYS A 111 -15.10 -20.68 -44.73
N THR A 112 -14.08 -19.83 -44.84
CA THR A 112 -13.86 -18.96 -45.99
C THR A 112 -13.17 -19.73 -47.11
N GLY A 113 -13.81 -19.77 -48.29
CA GLY A 113 -13.28 -20.37 -49.51
C GLY A 113 -14.31 -21.27 -50.20
N THR A 114 -14.34 -21.25 -51.53
CA THR A 114 -15.00 -22.31 -52.30
C THR A 114 -14.41 -23.64 -51.83
N ARG A 115 -15.25 -24.53 -51.29
CA ARG A 115 -14.84 -25.92 -51.07
C ARG A 115 -14.54 -26.52 -52.44
N LEU A 116 -13.28 -26.40 -52.87
CA LEU A 116 -12.76 -27.15 -54.00
C LEU A 116 -13.00 -28.61 -53.63
N ALA A 117 -13.80 -29.31 -54.43
CA ALA A 117 -13.93 -30.75 -54.30
C ALA A 117 -12.51 -31.34 -54.30
N ALA A 118 -12.24 -32.26 -53.39
CA ALA A 118 -10.94 -32.93 -53.31
C ALA A 118 -10.59 -33.48 -54.70
N THR A 119 -9.57 -32.90 -55.34
CA THR A 119 -9.06 -33.44 -56.60
C THR A 119 -8.34 -34.75 -56.32
N ALA A 120 -8.03 -35.54 -57.34
CA ALA A 120 -7.26 -36.79 -57.18
C ALA A 120 -5.86 -36.59 -56.55
N LEU A 121 -5.41 -35.34 -56.39
CA LEU A 121 -4.15 -34.96 -55.74
C LEU A 121 -4.31 -34.71 -54.22
N VAL A 122 -5.54 -34.67 -53.70
CA VAL A 122 -5.80 -34.48 -52.27
C VAL A 122 -5.81 -35.83 -51.58
N THR A 123 -4.75 -36.11 -50.83
CA THR A 123 -4.71 -37.29 -49.95
C THR A 123 -5.26 -36.90 -48.57
N PRO A 124 -6.25 -37.63 -48.01
CA PRO A 124 -6.67 -37.39 -46.64
C PRO A 124 -5.47 -37.67 -45.72
N LEU A 125 -5.13 -36.68 -44.90
CA LEU A 125 -4.16 -36.90 -43.84
C LEU A 125 -4.77 -37.93 -42.87
N THR A 126 -4.07 -39.05 -42.69
CA THR A 126 -4.45 -40.07 -41.72
C THR A 126 -4.48 -39.49 -40.30
N ASP A 127 -3.71 -38.43 -40.08
CA ASP A 127 -3.68 -37.74 -38.80
C ASP A 127 -3.27 -36.25 -38.92
N THR A 128 -3.76 -35.42 -37.99
CA THR A 128 -3.39 -33.99 -37.94
C THR A 128 -1.92 -33.85 -37.56
N PRO A 129 -1.08 -33.16 -38.36
CA PRO A 129 0.33 -32.96 -38.02
C PRO A 129 0.46 -32.16 -36.72
N GLU A 130 1.21 -32.71 -35.76
CA GLU A 130 1.48 -32.06 -34.49
C GLU A 130 2.87 -31.45 -34.47
N ARG A 131 3.00 -30.32 -33.76
CA ARG A 131 4.31 -29.74 -33.47
C ARG A 131 5.12 -30.73 -32.62
N PRO A 132 6.38 -31.03 -33.00
CA PRO A 132 7.26 -31.87 -32.19
C PRO A 132 7.49 -31.28 -30.81
N ILE A 133 7.60 -29.95 -30.72
CA ILE A 133 7.84 -29.20 -29.48
C ILE A 133 6.71 -28.19 -29.29
N LEU A 134 6.19 -28.08 -28.07
CA LEU A 134 5.23 -27.06 -27.66
C LEU A 134 5.82 -26.20 -26.55
N GLN A 135 5.94 -24.90 -26.81
CA GLN A 135 6.38 -23.91 -25.83
C GLN A 135 5.22 -23.01 -25.46
N HIS A 136 4.99 -22.84 -24.16
CA HIS A 136 3.99 -21.92 -23.64
C HIS A 136 4.29 -21.60 -22.17
N SER A 137 3.65 -20.54 -21.68
CA SER A 137 3.76 -20.12 -20.28
C SER A 137 2.45 -20.38 -19.55
N VAL A 138 2.54 -20.79 -18.28
CA VAL A 138 1.37 -21.06 -17.42
C VAL A 138 1.50 -20.28 -16.13
N THR A 139 0.44 -19.58 -15.75
CA THR A 139 0.42 -18.85 -14.48
C THR A 139 -0.01 -19.76 -13.33
N LEU A 140 0.78 -19.78 -12.27
CA LEU A 140 0.54 -20.57 -11.08
C LEU A 140 -0.50 -19.91 -10.18
N GLY A 141 -1.60 -20.60 -9.89
CA GLY A 141 -2.65 -20.09 -8.99
C GLY A 141 -2.23 -20.12 -7.51
N SER A 142 -1.57 -21.20 -7.10
CA SER A 142 -0.93 -21.35 -5.79
C SER A 142 0.24 -22.31 -5.92
N GLY A 143 1.26 -22.17 -5.08
CA GLY A 143 2.42 -23.05 -5.13
C GLY A 143 2.12 -24.54 -4.87
N THR A 144 1.14 -24.83 -4.01
CA THR A 144 0.63 -26.20 -3.78
C THR A 144 -0.07 -26.80 -5.00
N ALA A 145 -0.48 -25.97 -5.97
CA ALA A 145 -1.13 -26.40 -7.20
C ALA A 145 -0.15 -26.60 -8.36
N LEU A 146 1.17 -26.64 -8.11
CA LEU A 146 2.19 -26.79 -9.17
C LEU A 146 1.95 -28.05 -10.02
N ALA A 147 1.84 -29.23 -9.41
CA ALA A 147 1.56 -30.47 -10.14
C ALA A 147 0.25 -30.39 -10.94
N ALA A 148 -0.80 -29.80 -10.37
CA ALA A 148 -2.08 -29.62 -11.05
C ALA A 148 -1.98 -28.62 -12.22
N ALA A 149 -1.16 -27.58 -12.10
CA ALA A 149 -0.92 -26.61 -13.17
C ALA A 149 -0.18 -27.26 -14.35
N LEU A 150 0.85 -28.07 -14.07
CA LEU A 150 1.56 -28.85 -15.08
C LEU A 150 0.64 -29.87 -15.77
N GLN A 151 -0.25 -30.53 -15.02
CA GLN A 151 -1.22 -31.46 -15.60
C GLN A 151 -2.20 -30.76 -16.54
N ARG A 152 -2.72 -29.59 -16.14
CA ARG A 152 -3.59 -28.78 -17.01
C ARG A 152 -2.88 -28.29 -18.26
N SER A 153 -1.56 -28.16 -18.22
CA SER A 153 -0.74 -27.75 -19.36
C SER A 153 -0.37 -28.89 -20.30
N GLY A 154 -0.78 -30.14 -19.98
CA GLY A 154 -0.57 -31.32 -20.83
C GLY A 154 0.57 -32.24 -20.40
N VAL A 155 1.21 -31.99 -19.25
CA VAL A 155 2.21 -32.90 -18.65
C VAL A 155 1.52 -34.11 -18.02
N GLY A 156 2.13 -35.29 -18.14
CA GLY A 156 1.61 -36.52 -17.55
C GLY A 156 1.53 -36.45 -16.01
N ARG A 157 0.54 -37.11 -15.41
CA ARG A 157 0.32 -37.07 -13.95
C ARG A 157 1.57 -37.43 -13.13
N ALA A 158 2.26 -38.51 -13.51
CA ALA A 158 3.45 -38.99 -12.81
C ALA A 158 4.62 -38.01 -12.92
N GLU A 159 4.85 -37.47 -14.12
CA GLU A 159 5.94 -36.52 -14.36
C GLU A 159 5.67 -35.15 -13.72
N ALA A 160 4.41 -34.71 -13.71
CA ALA A 160 4.01 -33.51 -12.99
C ALA A 160 4.21 -33.64 -11.48
N ALA A 161 3.97 -34.83 -10.91
CA ALA A 161 4.26 -35.11 -9.50
C ALA A 161 5.78 -35.11 -9.25
N GLN A 162 6.56 -35.81 -10.09
CA GLN A 162 8.02 -35.82 -9.99
C GLN A 162 8.62 -34.42 -10.08
N ALA A 163 8.15 -33.58 -11.02
CA ALA A 163 8.60 -32.20 -11.16
C ALA A 163 8.27 -31.39 -9.89
N ALA A 164 7.07 -31.56 -9.32
CA ALA A 164 6.69 -30.88 -8.09
C ALA A 164 7.51 -31.34 -6.88
N ASP A 165 7.82 -32.63 -6.78
CA ASP A 165 8.65 -33.19 -5.71
C ASP A 165 10.09 -32.68 -5.78
N LEU A 166 10.66 -32.58 -7.00
CA LEU A 166 11.98 -31.99 -7.22
C LEU A 166 12.01 -30.52 -6.80
N VAL A 167 11.01 -29.73 -7.20
CA VAL A 167 10.89 -28.33 -6.78
C VAL A 167 10.73 -28.22 -5.26
N ALA A 168 9.92 -29.08 -4.65
CA ALA A 168 9.70 -29.12 -3.20
C ALA A 168 10.98 -29.41 -2.40
N GLY A 169 11.95 -30.10 -3.00
CA GLY A 169 13.28 -30.33 -2.42
C GLY A 169 14.13 -29.06 -2.31
N ALA A 170 13.95 -28.09 -3.21
CA ALA A 170 14.72 -26.83 -3.21
C ALA A 170 13.97 -25.67 -2.54
N VAL A 171 12.66 -25.58 -2.72
CA VAL A 171 11.82 -24.50 -2.19
C VAL A 171 10.51 -25.07 -1.67
N SER A 172 10.06 -24.61 -0.50
CA SER A 172 8.72 -24.93 0.00
C SER A 172 7.67 -24.50 -1.02
N LEU A 173 6.82 -25.44 -1.44
CA LEU A 173 5.74 -25.14 -2.38
C LEU A 173 4.75 -24.11 -1.82
N ALA A 174 4.70 -23.88 -0.50
CA ALA A 174 3.87 -22.82 0.08
C ALA A 174 4.45 -21.41 -0.16
N ASP A 175 5.76 -21.30 -0.38
CA ASP A 175 6.45 -20.02 -0.54
C ASP A 175 6.44 -19.52 -2.00
N LEU A 176 6.01 -20.37 -2.94
CA LEU A 176 5.83 -19.97 -4.33
C LEU A 176 4.61 -19.05 -4.45
N ASN A 177 4.87 -17.80 -4.86
CA ASN A 177 3.83 -16.78 -4.99
C ASN A 177 2.78 -17.16 -6.03
N SER A 178 1.52 -16.85 -5.71
CA SER A 178 0.45 -16.83 -6.71
C SER A 178 0.80 -15.83 -7.82
N GLY A 179 0.52 -16.18 -9.07
CA GLY A 179 0.87 -15.38 -10.24
C GLY A 179 2.26 -15.69 -10.83
N THR A 180 3.03 -16.61 -10.25
CA THR A 180 4.32 -17.03 -10.82
C THR A 180 4.13 -17.60 -12.22
N GLN A 181 4.86 -17.09 -13.21
CA GLN A 181 4.84 -17.61 -14.58
C GLN A 181 5.79 -18.80 -14.71
N LEU A 182 5.27 -19.89 -15.25
CA LEU A 182 5.99 -21.13 -15.51
C LEU A 182 6.22 -21.25 -17.00
N ASP A 183 7.47 -21.17 -17.45
CA ASP A 183 7.81 -21.34 -18.86
C ASP A 183 8.08 -22.82 -19.14
N LEU A 184 7.24 -23.43 -19.97
CA LEU A 184 7.27 -24.86 -20.25
C LEU A 184 7.67 -25.14 -21.69
N THR A 185 8.48 -26.18 -21.87
CA THR A 185 8.73 -26.82 -23.15
C THR A 185 8.31 -28.28 -23.03
N LEU A 186 7.29 -28.66 -23.82
CA LEU A 186 6.81 -30.04 -23.91
C LEU A 186 7.37 -30.69 -25.17
N GLY A 187 7.87 -31.91 -25.02
CA GLY A 187 8.49 -32.68 -26.08
C GLY A 187 7.48 -33.42 -26.96
N ARG A 188 8.03 -34.30 -27.80
CA ARG A 188 7.26 -35.13 -28.72
C ARG A 188 6.68 -36.31 -27.96
N ARG A 189 5.39 -36.54 -28.15
CA ARG A 189 4.71 -37.76 -27.69
C ARG A 189 4.78 -38.86 -28.75
N SER A 190 4.79 -40.11 -28.30
CA SER A 190 4.75 -41.30 -29.16
C SER A 190 3.39 -41.48 -29.84
N ASP A 191 2.30 -41.17 -29.13
CA ASP A 191 0.92 -41.31 -29.60
C ASP A 191 0.03 -40.18 -29.02
N LYS A 192 -1.07 -39.84 -29.71
CA LYS A 192 -2.00 -38.78 -29.29
C LYS A 192 -2.79 -39.07 -28.01
N SER A 193 -2.89 -40.34 -27.63
CA SER A 193 -3.47 -40.78 -26.36
C SER A 193 -2.54 -40.55 -25.17
N GLN A 194 -1.24 -40.36 -25.41
CA GLN A 194 -0.25 -40.18 -24.35
C GLN A 194 -0.01 -38.69 -24.04
N PRO A 195 0.27 -38.35 -22.76
CA PRO A 195 0.70 -37.01 -22.40
C PRO A 195 2.05 -36.69 -23.01
N ARG A 196 2.36 -35.40 -23.16
CA ARG A 196 3.66 -34.97 -23.66
C ARG A 196 4.69 -34.98 -22.53
N PRO A 197 5.93 -35.43 -22.80
CA PRO A 197 7.00 -35.35 -21.82
C PRO A 197 7.36 -33.88 -21.55
N LEU A 198 7.72 -33.56 -20.32
CA LEU A 198 8.29 -32.26 -19.97
C LEU A 198 9.77 -32.27 -20.34
N GLU A 199 10.17 -31.40 -21.27
CA GLU A 199 11.58 -31.24 -21.68
C GLU A 199 12.27 -30.19 -20.82
N LYS A 200 11.56 -29.09 -20.55
CA LYS A 200 12.08 -27.97 -19.77
C LYS A 200 10.95 -27.27 -19.02
N LEU A 201 11.23 -26.91 -17.76
CA LEU A 201 10.41 -26.01 -16.96
C LEU A 201 11.33 -24.96 -16.34
N ALA A 202 11.11 -23.68 -16.61
CA ALA A 202 11.88 -22.60 -16.02
C ALA A 202 10.93 -21.59 -15.37
N PHE A 203 11.23 -21.15 -14.15
CA PHE A 203 10.46 -20.11 -13.48
C PHE A 203 11.24 -19.44 -12.36
N ARG A 204 10.76 -18.26 -11.97
CA ARG A 204 11.28 -17.51 -10.82
C ARG A 204 10.64 -18.03 -9.54
N ALA A 205 11.37 -18.82 -8.75
CA ALA A 205 10.83 -19.40 -7.52
C ALA A 205 10.79 -18.38 -6.37
N ARG A 206 11.85 -17.57 -6.22
CA ARG A 206 11.96 -16.49 -5.23
C ARG A 206 12.67 -15.29 -5.83
N PHE A 207 12.69 -14.16 -5.13
CA PHE A 207 13.39 -12.96 -5.60
C PHE A 207 14.90 -13.16 -5.78
N ASP A 208 15.50 -14.14 -5.12
CA ASP A 208 16.92 -14.49 -5.18
C ASP A 208 17.21 -15.78 -5.96
N LEU A 209 16.18 -16.47 -6.48
CA LEU A 209 16.33 -17.83 -7.00
C LEU A 209 15.42 -18.10 -8.19
N SER A 210 16.03 -18.47 -9.31
CA SER A 210 15.34 -19.12 -10.43
C SER A 210 15.58 -20.62 -10.39
N LEU A 211 14.55 -21.38 -10.74
CA LEU A 211 14.63 -22.83 -10.87
C LEU A 211 14.43 -23.22 -12.32
N GLU A 212 15.20 -24.20 -12.77
CA GLU A 212 15.11 -24.78 -14.09
C GLU A 212 15.15 -26.30 -13.97
N LEU A 213 14.11 -26.99 -14.45
CA LEU A 213 14.11 -28.43 -14.62
C LEU A 213 14.39 -28.73 -16.08
N VAL A 214 15.39 -29.57 -16.33
CA VAL A 214 15.74 -30.02 -17.68
C VAL A 214 15.70 -31.54 -17.73
N ARG A 215 15.10 -32.07 -18.79
CA ARG A 215 15.08 -33.52 -19.02
C ARG A 215 16.47 -34.01 -19.40
N SER A 216 16.93 -35.05 -18.69
CA SER A 216 18.16 -35.79 -18.97
C SER A 216 17.81 -37.26 -19.16
N GLY A 217 17.52 -37.65 -20.41
CA GLY A 217 17.02 -38.97 -20.74
C GLY A 217 15.61 -39.22 -20.17
N ALA A 218 15.51 -40.16 -19.22
CA ALA A 218 14.24 -40.55 -18.59
C ALA A 218 13.88 -39.75 -17.33
N SER A 219 14.82 -38.99 -16.77
CA SER A 219 14.64 -38.24 -15.53
C SER A 219 14.69 -36.72 -15.76
N LEU A 220 14.13 -35.98 -14.80
CA LEU A 220 14.27 -34.53 -14.72
C LEU A 220 15.41 -34.18 -13.76
N ALA A 221 16.28 -33.28 -14.17
CA ALA A 221 17.33 -32.71 -13.33
C ALA A 221 16.95 -31.29 -12.95
N LEU A 222 17.06 -30.96 -11.65
CA LEU A 222 16.84 -29.61 -11.15
C LEU A 222 18.15 -28.83 -11.17
N ASN A 223 18.09 -27.62 -11.72
CA ASN A 223 19.17 -26.64 -11.73
C ASN A 223 18.71 -25.40 -10.96
N GLU A 224 19.46 -25.06 -9.91
CA GLU A 224 19.22 -23.88 -9.08
C GLU A 224 20.11 -22.74 -9.56
N ILE A 225 19.48 -21.65 -10.02
CA ILE A 225 20.18 -20.49 -10.55
C ILE A 225 20.02 -19.35 -9.55
N PRO A 226 21.00 -19.14 -8.65
CA PRO A 226 20.97 -18.03 -7.71
C PRO A 226 21.11 -16.70 -8.46
N ILE A 227 20.35 -15.71 -8.04
CA ILE A 227 20.32 -14.39 -8.67
C ILE A 227 20.91 -13.39 -7.69
N ALA A 228 21.98 -12.72 -8.11
CA ALA A 228 22.61 -11.69 -7.32
C ALA A 228 21.61 -10.54 -7.06
N ILE A 229 21.50 -10.15 -5.79
CA ILE A 229 20.66 -9.04 -5.34
C ILE A 229 21.56 -7.95 -4.77
N ASP A 230 21.36 -6.74 -5.27
CA ASP A 230 21.90 -5.53 -4.67
C ASP A 230 20.94 -5.00 -3.60
N HIS A 231 21.41 -4.95 -2.35
CA HIS A 231 20.66 -4.47 -1.19
C HIS A 231 20.96 -3.00 -0.85
N THR A 232 21.58 -2.25 -1.76
CA THR A 232 21.85 -0.83 -1.58
C THR A 232 20.51 -0.09 -1.34
N PRO A 233 20.35 0.61 -0.20
CA PRO A 233 19.11 1.34 0.09
C PRO A 233 18.80 2.41 -0.96
N LEU A 234 17.52 2.71 -1.13
CA LEU A 234 17.08 3.79 -2.01
C LEU A 234 16.86 5.07 -1.20
N ARG A 235 17.59 6.14 -1.54
CA ARG A 235 17.42 7.47 -0.96
C ARG A 235 16.67 8.40 -1.90
N ILE A 236 15.58 8.97 -1.42
CA ILE A 236 14.68 9.86 -2.16
C ILE A 236 14.62 11.20 -1.44
N ARG A 237 14.89 12.28 -2.16
CA ARG A 237 14.90 13.63 -1.61
C ARG A 237 14.12 14.58 -2.51
N GLY A 238 13.44 15.55 -1.92
CA GLY A 238 12.69 16.57 -2.66
C GLY A 238 12.10 17.65 -1.76
N ARG A 239 11.50 18.67 -2.37
CA ARG A 239 10.78 19.74 -1.64
C ARG A 239 9.38 19.30 -1.27
N VAL A 240 8.89 19.73 -0.12
CA VAL A 240 7.57 19.38 0.41
C VAL A 240 6.44 19.98 -0.44
N GLY A 241 6.54 21.25 -0.84
CA GLY A 241 5.48 21.94 -1.60
C GLY A 241 4.15 21.98 -0.84
N ASP A 242 3.03 21.92 -1.55
CA ASP A 242 1.69 22.00 -0.96
C ASP A 242 1.29 20.77 -0.13
N SER A 243 1.87 19.62 -0.45
CA SER A 243 1.55 18.36 0.23
C SER A 243 2.74 17.42 0.24
N LEU A 244 3.29 17.21 1.45
CA LEU A 244 4.38 16.27 1.69
C LEU A 244 4.11 14.89 1.09
N TYR A 245 2.88 14.38 1.24
CA TYR A 245 2.51 13.08 0.68
C TYR A 245 2.61 13.07 -0.84
N ARG A 246 2.02 14.06 -1.52
CA ARG A 246 2.01 14.12 -2.99
C ARG A 246 3.42 14.30 -3.54
N SER A 247 4.20 15.20 -2.95
CA SER A 247 5.57 15.48 -3.39
C SER A 247 6.49 14.28 -3.20
N ALA A 248 6.37 13.56 -2.08
CA ALA A 248 7.13 12.32 -1.87
C ALA A 248 6.73 11.22 -2.85
N ARG A 249 5.43 11.04 -3.13
CA ARG A 249 4.95 10.09 -4.15
C ARG A 249 5.44 10.46 -5.56
N ALA A 250 5.42 11.74 -5.91
CA ALA A 250 5.91 12.24 -7.20
C ALA A 250 7.42 12.05 -7.36
N ALA A 251 8.18 12.09 -6.26
CA ALA A 251 9.62 11.79 -6.24
C ALA A 251 9.94 10.29 -6.32
N GLY A 252 8.94 9.41 -6.40
CA GLY A 252 9.12 7.96 -6.56
C GLY A 252 9.05 7.15 -5.26
N ALA A 253 8.70 7.77 -4.12
CA ALA A 253 8.56 7.03 -2.87
C ALA A 253 7.29 6.16 -2.87
N PRO A 254 7.34 4.90 -2.39
CA PRO A 254 6.17 4.04 -2.29
C PRO A 254 5.23 4.53 -1.18
N SER A 255 3.91 4.34 -1.35
CA SER A 255 2.87 4.76 -0.37
C SER A 255 3.21 4.36 1.06
N LYS A 256 3.54 3.08 1.26
CA LYS A 256 3.85 2.50 2.57
C LYS A 256 5.02 3.22 3.25
N ALA A 257 6.05 3.59 2.50
CA ALA A 257 7.19 4.34 3.04
C ALA A 257 6.82 5.78 3.38
N VAL A 258 6.03 6.46 2.53
CA VAL A 258 5.57 7.83 2.79
C VAL A 258 4.69 7.88 4.04
N GLU A 259 3.79 6.91 4.23
CA GLU A 259 2.97 6.81 5.44
C GLU A 259 3.80 6.57 6.69
N ALA A 260 4.78 5.65 6.62
CA ALA A 260 5.71 5.40 7.71
C ALA A 260 6.54 6.65 8.04
N TYR A 261 6.93 7.43 7.02
CA TYR A 261 7.69 8.67 7.14
C TYR A 261 6.89 9.78 7.82
N ILE A 262 5.65 10.02 7.38
CA ILE A 262 4.76 11.00 8.02
C ILE A 262 4.51 10.60 9.47
N ARG A 263 4.26 9.31 9.74
CA ARG A 263 4.04 8.80 11.10
C ARG A 263 5.25 9.00 11.99
N SER A 264 6.47 8.77 11.50
CA SER A 264 7.69 8.93 12.30
C SER A 264 7.97 10.40 12.61
N ILE A 265 7.82 11.32 11.64
CA ILE A 265 8.00 12.76 11.86
C ILE A 265 6.94 13.33 12.82
N ALA A 266 5.68 12.89 12.69
CA ALA A 266 4.59 13.30 13.56
C ALA A 266 4.85 13.00 15.05
N THR A 267 5.79 12.08 15.36
CA THR A 267 6.18 11.81 16.75
C THR A 267 6.92 12.98 17.40
N ARG A 268 7.71 13.74 16.62
CA ARG A 268 8.59 14.81 17.10
C ARG A 268 8.07 16.21 16.81
N MET A 269 7.28 16.39 15.76
CA MET A 269 6.68 17.69 15.45
C MET A 269 5.29 17.54 14.80
N PRO A 270 4.37 18.50 15.02
CA PRO A 270 3.12 18.55 14.29
C PRO A 270 3.36 18.75 12.79
N ILE A 271 2.73 17.92 11.93
CA ILE A 271 2.92 17.97 10.47
C ILE A 271 2.52 19.33 9.87
N GLY A 272 1.56 20.05 10.47
CA GLY A 272 1.18 21.39 10.02
C GLY A 272 2.28 22.46 10.16
N ARG A 273 3.37 22.20 10.90
CA ARG A 273 4.53 23.10 10.96
C ARG A 273 5.55 22.87 9.85
N VAL A 274 5.37 21.82 9.05
CA VAL A 274 6.26 21.55 7.92
C VAL A 274 5.90 22.51 6.79
N GLY A 275 6.75 23.51 6.57
CA GLY A 275 6.55 24.51 5.51
C GLY A 275 6.81 23.93 4.12
N ALA A 276 6.19 24.53 3.10
CA ALA A 276 6.34 24.12 1.69
C ALA A 276 7.79 24.15 1.19
N ASP A 277 8.61 25.06 1.76
CA ASP A 277 10.04 25.19 1.44
C ASP A 277 10.92 24.14 2.12
N SER A 278 10.35 23.28 2.97
CA SER A 278 11.11 22.22 3.61
C SER A 278 11.51 21.15 2.59
N GLU A 279 12.65 20.51 2.83
CA GLU A 279 13.15 19.38 2.07
C GLU A 279 12.97 18.10 2.89
N PHE A 280 12.37 17.08 2.27
CA PHE A 280 12.28 15.75 2.85
C PHE A 280 13.43 14.87 2.33
N ASP A 281 13.91 13.96 3.17
CA ASP A 281 14.94 12.96 2.84
C ASP A 281 14.48 11.59 3.38
N ILE A 282 14.15 10.67 2.48
CA ILE A 282 13.54 9.38 2.77
C ILE A 282 14.54 8.30 2.33
N ILE A 283 14.94 7.40 3.22
CA ILE A 283 15.73 6.22 2.83
C ILE A 283 14.95 4.96 3.14
N VAL A 284 14.77 4.12 2.14
CA VAL A 284 14.03 2.85 2.23
C VAL A 284 14.94 1.68 1.90
N GLU A 285 14.62 0.52 2.46
CA GLU A 285 15.19 -0.74 2.01
C GLU A 285 14.87 -0.95 0.53
N GLN A 286 15.87 -1.37 -0.23
CA GLN A 286 15.72 -1.74 -1.62
C GLN A 286 16.48 -3.04 -1.86
N ALA A 287 15.87 -3.94 -2.60
CA ALA A 287 16.47 -5.14 -3.12
C ALA A 287 16.30 -5.11 -4.64
N LYS A 288 17.40 -5.02 -5.37
CA LYS A 288 17.41 -4.99 -6.84
C LYS A 288 18.05 -6.27 -7.36
N ALA A 289 17.27 -7.09 -8.04
CA ALA A 289 17.79 -8.30 -8.68
C ALA A 289 18.60 -7.94 -9.92
N ALA A 290 19.60 -8.77 -10.27
CA ALA A 290 20.35 -8.64 -11.53
C ALA A 290 19.44 -8.68 -12.78
N THR A 291 18.23 -9.26 -12.67
CA THR A 291 17.21 -9.27 -13.72
C THR A 291 16.51 -7.91 -13.92
N GLY A 292 16.80 -6.91 -13.08
CA GLY A 292 16.24 -5.56 -13.15
C GLY A 292 15.02 -5.32 -12.28
N GLU A 293 14.45 -6.37 -11.68
CA GLU A 293 13.33 -6.24 -10.73
C GLU A 293 13.76 -5.54 -9.45
N VAL A 294 12.87 -4.73 -8.89
CA VAL A 294 13.13 -3.95 -7.67
C VAL A 294 12.02 -4.22 -6.66
N GLN A 295 12.42 -4.62 -5.46
CA GLN A 295 11.54 -4.69 -4.29
C GLN A 295 11.93 -3.60 -3.30
N LEU A 296 10.93 -2.86 -2.82
CA LEU A 296 11.10 -1.82 -1.81
C LEU A 296 10.55 -2.33 -0.47
N GLY A 297 11.33 -2.15 0.58
CA GLY A 297 11.04 -2.62 1.92
C GLY A 297 10.66 -1.49 2.88
N ASN A 298 11.12 -1.60 4.12
CA ASN A 298 10.77 -0.69 5.19
C ASN A 298 11.50 0.65 5.10
N LEU A 299 10.95 1.66 5.78
CA LEU A 299 11.61 2.95 5.96
C LEU A 299 12.78 2.81 6.94
N LEU A 300 13.98 3.17 6.52
CA LEU A 300 15.21 3.14 7.34
C LEU A 300 15.51 4.49 7.97
N PHE A 301 15.25 5.58 7.25
CA PHE A 301 15.58 6.94 7.66
C PHE A 301 14.49 7.92 7.23
N ALA A 302 14.18 8.83 8.15
CA ALA A 302 13.31 9.97 7.91
C ALA A 302 14.05 11.27 8.29
N GLY A 303 14.45 12.02 7.26
CA GLY A 303 15.03 13.35 7.37
C GLY A 303 14.04 14.42 6.95
N LEU A 304 14.07 15.56 7.64
CA LEU A 304 13.39 16.79 7.26
C LEU A 304 14.33 17.96 7.54
N ASN A 305 14.49 18.84 6.57
CA ASN A 305 15.33 20.04 6.70
C ASN A 305 14.55 21.25 6.20
N GLY A 306 14.47 22.34 6.96
CA GLY A 306 13.71 23.53 6.56
C GLY A 306 13.52 24.53 7.69
N GLY A 307 12.58 25.45 7.51
CA GLY A 307 12.30 26.54 8.47
C GLY A 307 11.92 26.07 9.88
N ALA A 308 11.51 24.81 10.05
CA ALA A 308 11.22 24.18 11.35
C ALA A 308 12.44 23.51 12.03
N GLY A 309 13.62 23.58 11.41
CA GLY A 309 14.85 22.96 11.88
C GLY A 309 15.19 21.62 11.18
N LYS A 310 16.34 21.06 11.56
CA LYS A 310 16.85 19.79 11.03
C LYS A 310 16.38 18.63 11.92
N LEU A 311 15.56 17.74 11.36
CA LEU A 311 15.12 16.50 12.00
C LEU A 311 15.71 15.31 11.25
N GLN A 312 16.29 14.38 12.00
CA GLN A 312 16.83 13.13 11.48
C GLN A 312 16.38 12.01 12.40
N LEU A 313 15.63 11.05 11.86
CA LEU A 313 15.12 9.89 12.57
C LEU A 313 15.60 8.61 11.89
N VAL A 314 16.20 7.71 12.65
CA VAL A 314 16.72 6.43 12.16
C VAL A 314 15.94 5.30 12.82
N ARG A 315 15.56 4.30 12.00
CA ARG A 315 14.96 3.06 12.47
C ARG A 315 16.02 2.19 13.15
N TRP A 316 15.82 1.88 14.42
CA TRP A 316 16.67 0.99 15.20
C TRP A 316 15.86 -0.20 15.69
N GLU A 317 16.46 -1.38 15.64
CA GLU A 317 15.86 -2.60 16.15
C GLU A 317 16.68 -3.10 17.33
N GLU A 318 16.01 -3.36 18.46
CA GLU A 318 16.62 -3.83 19.70
C GLU A 318 15.68 -4.82 20.37
N GLU A 319 16.18 -6.01 20.73
CA GLU A 319 15.39 -7.08 21.36
C GLU A 319 14.07 -7.41 20.62
N GLY A 320 14.08 -7.38 19.28
CA GLY A 320 12.90 -7.62 18.45
C GLY A 320 11.87 -6.48 18.42
N ARG A 321 12.20 -5.31 18.98
CA ARG A 321 11.36 -4.10 18.94
C ARG A 321 11.98 -3.04 18.05
N THR A 322 11.15 -2.37 17.26
CA THR A 322 11.56 -1.24 16.42
C THR A 322 11.27 0.10 17.10
N THR A 323 12.29 0.94 17.25
CA THR A 323 12.18 2.31 17.78
C THR A 323 12.86 3.32 16.85
N TRP A 324 12.44 4.59 16.96
CA TRP A 324 12.98 5.70 16.17
C TRP A 324 13.85 6.61 17.03
N TYR A 325 15.14 6.63 16.73
CA TYR A 325 16.12 7.48 17.41
C TYR A 325 16.44 8.72 16.58
N ASP A 326 16.62 9.86 17.26
CA ASP A 326 17.07 11.09 16.61
C ASP A 326 18.56 11.03 16.23
N GLY A 327 19.06 12.02 15.47
CA GLY A 327 20.47 12.09 15.09
C GLY A 327 21.48 12.16 16.25
N ARG A 328 21.03 12.36 17.50
CA ARG A 328 21.84 12.35 18.72
C ARG A 328 21.79 11.00 19.45
N GLY A 329 21.01 10.04 18.95
CA GLY A 329 20.79 8.74 19.60
C GLY A 329 19.73 8.80 20.71
N MET A 330 18.83 9.78 20.69
CA MET A 330 17.70 9.87 21.63
C MET A 330 16.40 9.39 20.99
N GLY A 331 15.86 8.29 21.52
CA GLY A 331 14.58 7.72 21.18
C GLY A 331 13.48 8.30 22.07
N GLU A 332 12.25 8.32 21.59
CA GLU A 332 11.10 8.68 22.43
C GLU A 332 10.08 7.56 22.36
N ARG A 333 9.88 6.89 23.49
CA ARG A 333 8.87 5.87 23.69
C ARG A 333 7.64 6.51 24.31
N LYS A 334 6.62 6.77 23.49
CA LYS A 334 5.29 7.11 24.00
C LYS A 334 4.65 5.85 24.58
N GLY A 335 4.53 5.82 25.90
CA GLY A 335 3.93 4.72 26.65
C GLY A 335 2.76 5.22 27.49
N GLN A 336 1.79 4.34 27.72
CA GLN A 336 0.76 4.56 28.75
C GLN A 336 1.17 3.80 30.01
N MET A 337 0.94 4.42 31.18
CA MET A 337 1.11 3.74 32.47
C MET A 337 0.20 2.52 32.47
N ALA A 338 0.76 1.35 32.79
CA ALA A 338 -0.08 0.18 33.00
C ALA A 338 -0.98 0.43 34.21
N MET A 339 -2.22 -0.04 34.15
CA MET A 339 -3.09 -0.05 35.33
C MET A 339 -2.46 -0.96 36.39
N PRO A 340 -2.20 -0.45 37.61
CA PRO A 340 -1.37 -1.14 38.59
C PRO A 340 -2.13 -2.26 39.33
N ALA A 341 -3.46 -2.28 39.27
CA ALA A 341 -4.28 -3.36 39.80
C ALA A 341 -5.50 -3.60 38.89
N ALA A 342 -5.93 -4.86 38.80
CA ALA A 342 -7.17 -5.23 38.11
C ALA A 342 -8.36 -4.91 39.02
N GLY A 343 -8.96 -3.73 38.83
CA GLY A 343 -10.06 -3.25 39.67
C GLY A 343 -10.75 -2.03 39.09
N ARG A 344 -11.94 -1.71 39.61
CA ARG A 344 -12.67 -0.50 39.20
C ARG A 344 -12.12 0.71 39.94
N ILE A 345 -12.13 1.87 39.29
CA ILE A 345 -11.80 3.13 39.95
C ILE A 345 -12.96 3.48 40.88
N SER A 346 -12.69 3.53 42.19
CA SER A 346 -13.68 3.91 43.20
C SER A 346 -13.63 5.41 43.53
N SER A 347 -12.48 6.05 43.34
CA SER A 347 -12.30 7.48 43.64
C SER A 347 -11.22 8.11 42.77
N THR A 348 -11.46 9.34 42.31
CA THR A 348 -10.57 10.09 41.41
C THR A 348 -9.72 11.13 42.16
N PHE A 349 -8.67 11.61 41.51
CA PHE A 349 -7.81 12.70 41.99
C PHE A 349 -8.59 14.03 42.07
N GLY A 350 -8.41 14.79 43.16
CA GLY A 350 -9.05 16.10 43.32
C GLY A 350 -9.58 16.40 44.73
N LEU A 351 -10.15 17.59 44.93
CA LEU A 351 -10.73 18.01 46.20
C LEU A 351 -12.05 17.27 46.45
N ARG A 352 -12.15 16.54 47.56
CA ARG A 352 -13.37 15.82 47.94
C ARG A 352 -13.56 15.78 49.46
N ARG A 353 -14.80 15.58 49.91
CA ARG A 353 -15.09 15.34 51.33
C ARG A 353 -14.49 14.00 51.76
N HIS A 354 -13.65 14.01 52.79
CA HIS A 354 -12.96 12.81 53.26
C HIS A 354 -13.95 11.89 54.02
N PRO A 355 -14.14 10.63 53.60
CA PRO A 355 -15.19 9.77 54.14
C PRO A 355 -15.00 9.41 55.62
N VAL A 356 -13.76 9.47 56.13
CA VAL A 356 -13.44 9.16 57.54
C VAL A 356 -13.26 10.41 58.40
N LEU A 357 -12.91 11.56 57.80
CA LEU A 357 -12.51 12.76 58.55
C LEU A 357 -13.53 13.91 58.43
N GLY A 358 -14.52 13.80 57.54
CA GLY A 358 -15.68 14.70 57.46
C GLY A 358 -15.47 16.04 56.74
N PHE A 359 -14.23 16.51 56.55
CA PHE A 359 -13.91 17.78 55.86
C PHE A 359 -13.38 17.58 54.42
N ALA A 360 -13.37 18.66 53.61
CA ALA A 360 -12.83 18.64 52.25
C ALA A 360 -11.30 18.51 52.25
N ARG A 361 -10.79 17.43 51.64
CA ARG A 361 -9.36 17.11 51.57
C ARG A 361 -8.96 16.80 50.12
N MET A 362 -7.78 17.26 49.74
CA MET A 362 -7.20 16.93 48.44
C MET A 362 -6.83 15.45 48.37
N HIS A 363 -7.45 14.72 47.46
CA HIS A 363 -7.10 13.35 47.13
C HIS A 363 -5.98 13.35 46.09
N LYS A 364 -4.78 12.95 46.51
CA LYS A 364 -3.53 13.05 45.73
C LYS A 364 -3.31 11.87 44.76
N GLY A 365 -4.30 10.99 44.62
CA GLY A 365 -4.19 9.78 43.81
C GLY A 365 -5.53 9.30 43.27
N LEU A 366 -5.53 8.05 42.83
CA LEU A 366 -6.64 7.27 42.31
C LEU A 366 -6.87 6.07 43.22
N ASP A 367 -8.09 5.85 43.69
CA ASP A 367 -8.41 4.64 44.44
C ASP A 367 -8.96 3.58 43.47
N ILE A 368 -8.32 2.41 43.46
CA ILE A 368 -8.68 1.26 42.63
C ILE A 368 -9.20 0.17 43.55
N ALA A 369 -10.50 -0.07 43.54
CA ALA A 369 -11.14 -1.12 44.32
C ALA A 369 -10.81 -2.48 43.71
N ALA A 370 -10.13 -3.32 44.48
CA ALA A 370 -9.71 -4.67 44.12
C ALA A 370 -9.77 -5.56 45.37
N GLY A 371 -9.93 -6.88 45.18
CA GLY A 371 -10.01 -7.81 46.30
C GLY A 371 -8.74 -7.81 47.16
N TYR A 372 -8.89 -8.05 48.46
CA TYR A 372 -7.74 -8.18 49.36
C TYR A 372 -6.78 -9.28 48.84
N GLY A 373 -5.48 -9.00 48.83
CA GLY A 373 -4.47 -9.90 48.30
C GLY A 373 -4.29 -9.87 46.77
N SER A 374 -5.05 -9.05 46.03
CA SER A 374 -4.87 -8.92 44.58
C SER A 374 -3.46 -8.39 44.25
N PRO A 375 -2.80 -8.89 43.19
CA PRO A 375 -1.45 -8.44 42.83
C PRO A 375 -1.45 -6.97 42.39
N ILE A 376 -0.53 -6.20 42.96
CA ILE A 376 -0.20 -4.84 42.54
C ILE A 376 1.04 -4.91 41.66
N ARG A 377 0.97 -4.32 40.47
CA ARG A 377 2.03 -4.32 39.46
C ARG A 377 2.61 -2.93 39.26
N ALA A 378 3.90 -2.85 38.95
CA ALA A 378 4.56 -1.59 38.61
C ALA A 378 3.96 -0.99 37.33
N ALA A 379 3.52 0.26 37.40
CA ALA A 379 2.90 0.97 36.28
C ALA A 379 3.88 1.24 35.11
N ASN A 380 5.18 1.34 35.42
CA ASN A 380 6.27 1.52 34.47
C ASN A 380 7.61 1.01 35.06
N ASP A 381 8.63 0.88 34.21
CA ASP A 381 10.00 0.54 34.61
C ASP A 381 10.55 1.59 35.61
N GLY A 382 11.25 1.16 36.66
CA GLY A 382 11.79 2.10 37.64
C GLY A 382 12.60 1.47 38.77
N THR A 383 13.00 2.31 39.73
CA THR A 383 13.74 1.90 40.93
C THR A 383 12.90 2.20 42.18
N VAL A 384 12.87 1.26 43.12
CA VAL A 384 12.16 1.43 44.40
C VAL A 384 12.87 2.50 45.25
N ALA A 385 12.23 3.65 45.36
CA ALA A 385 12.69 4.77 46.18
C ALA A 385 12.33 4.58 47.66
N PHE A 386 11.21 3.92 47.93
CA PHE A 386 10.75 3.59 49.28
C PHE A 386 9.86 2.34 49.26
N ALA A 387 10.01 1.47 50.25
CA ALA A 387 9.20 0.29 50.52
C ALA A 387 9.13 0.10 52.05
N GLY A 388 7.96 0.34 52.64
CA GLY A 388 7.77 0.24 54.09
C GLY A 388 6.46 0.85 54.58
N ARG A 389 6.31 1.03 55.89
CA ARG A 389 5.12 1.65 56.49
C ARG A 389 5.24 3.18 56.43
N ASN A 390 4.21 3.85 55.92
CA ASN A 390 4.21 5.31 55.69
C ASN A 390 2.90 5.96 56.17
N GLY A 391 2.75 6.06 57.48
CA GLY A 391 1.64 6.77 58.13
C GLY A 391 0.26 6.37 57.59
N GLY A 392 -0.50 7.37 57.12
CA GLY A 392 -1.86 7.18 56.60
C GLY A 392 -1.95 6.29 55.35
N TYR A 393 -0.86 6.11 54.60
CA TYR A 393 -0.82 5.18 53.46
C TYR A 393 -0.69 3.71 53.87
N GLY A 394 -0.44 3.41 55.16
CA GLY A 394 -0.18 2.04 55.60
C GLY A 394 1.11 1.51 54.99
N ASN A 395 1.08 0.28 54.46
CA ASN A 395 2.19 -0.26 53.69
C ASN A 395 2.24 0.41 52.32
N PHE A 396 3.38 1.00 51.98
CA PHE A 396 3.56 1.87 50.85
C PHE A 396 4.83 1.57 50.07
N VAL A 397 4.72 1.63 48.74
CA VAL A 397 5.87 1.58 47.82
C VAL A 397 5.88 2.83 46.97
N ARG A 398 7.06 3.44 46.79
CA ARG A 398 7.32 4.54 45.86
C ARG A 398 8.36 4.12 44.85
N LEU A 399 8.05 4.28 43.57
CA LEU A 399 8.96 4.04 42.45
C LEU A 399 9.38 5.37 41.83
N ASN A 400 10.66 5.51 41.53
CA ASN A 400 11.19 6.56 40.67
C ASN A 400 11.34 6.00 39.25
N HIS A 401 10.74 6.70 38.28
CA HIS A 401 10.81 6.40 36.86
C HIS A 401 11.74 7.40 36.16
N SER A 402 12.05 7.17 34.89
CA SER A 402 12.79 8.13 34.06
C SER A 402 11.98 9.42 33.82
N GLY A 403 12.69 10.50 33.46
CA GLY A 403 12.05 11.78 33.10
C GLY A 403 11.41 12.57 34.25
N GLY A 404 11.90 12.39 35.48
CA GLY A 404 11.37 13.08 36.67
C GLY A 404 10.00 12.56 37.14
N MET A 405 9.56 11.43 36.61
CA MET A 405 8.29 10.80 36.97
C MET A 405 8.45 9.86 38.16
N GLY A 406 7.41 9.71 38.97
CA GLY A 406 7.36 8.71 40.03
C GLY A 406 5.95 8.16 40.22
N SER A 407 5.82 7.00 40.84
CA SER A 407 4.52 6.44 41.24
C SER A 407 4.52 5.97 42.69
N GLY A 408 3.37 6.10 43.34
CA GLY A 408 3.13 5.69 44.72
C GLY A 408 2.01 4.68 44.81
N TYR A 409 2.15 3.69 45.69
CA TYR A 409 1.22 2.58 45.85
C TYR A 409 0.96 2.36 47.34
N GLY A 410 -0.24 2.66 47.81
CA GLY A 410 -0.61 2.61 49.23
C GLY A 410 -1.64 1.53 49.59
N HIS A 411 -1.88 1.42 50.89
CA HIS A 411 -2.82 0.51 51.56
C HIS A 411 -2.52 -0.98 51.33
N MET A 412 -1.27 -1.34 51.04
CA MET A 412 -0.92 -2.74 50.74
C MET A 412 -1.14 -3.67 51.93
N SER A 413 -1.50 -4.92 51.67
CA SER A 413 -1.47 -5.99 52.68
C SER A 413 -0.04 -6.49 52.90
N ARG A 414 0.71 -6.65 51.81
CA ARG A 414 2.09 -7.13 51.79
C ARG A 414 2.90 -6.43 50.69
N ILE A 415 4.14 -6.07 51.02
CA ILE A 415 5.13 -5.54 50.07
C ILE A 415 5.97 -6.71 49.54
N ALA A 416 6.24 -6.73 48.24
CA ALA A 416 6.99 -7.81 47.56
C ALA A 416 8.36 -7.36 47.00
N VAL A 417 8.79 -6.13 47.30
CA VAL A 417 10.03 -5.52 46.82
C VAL A 417 10.76 -4.78 47.94
N SER A 418 12.06 -4.52 47.74
CA SER A 418 12.93 -3.84 48.70
C SER A 418 13.43 -2.48 48.18
N ASN A 419 13.85 -1.60 49.09
CA ASN A 419 14.47 -0.31 48.74
C ASN A 419 15.67 -0.50 47.80
N GLY A 420 15.78 0.34 46.77
CA GLY A 420 16.85 0.30 45.77
C GLY A 420 16.68 -0.76 44.67
N GLN A 421 15.69 -1.66 44.79
CA GLN A 421 15.44 -2.70 43.77
C GLN A 421 14.97 -2.07 42.45
N ARG A 422 15.52 -2.54 41.31
CA ARG A 422 14.99 -2.23 39.97
C ARG A 422 13.79 -3.13 39.67
N VAL A 423 12.74 -2.54 39.13
CA VAL A 423 11.51 -3.25 38.77
C VAL A 423 11.12 -2.94 37.33
N ALA A 424 10.68 -3.96 36.60
CA ALA A 424 10.15 -3.82 35.25
C ALA A 424 8.65 -3.50 35.28
N ARG A 425 8.14 -2.82 34.25
CA ARG A 425 6.70 -2.60 34.05
C ARG A 425 5.95 -3.93 34.11
N GLY A 426 4.86 -3.98 34.88
CA GLY A 426 4.04 -5.17 35.05
C GLY A 426 4.56 -6.18 36.10
N GLN A 427 5.77 -5.99 36.63
CA GLN A 427 6.29 -6.80 37.73
C GLN A 427 5.44 -6.60 38.99
N VAL A 428 5.17 -7.69 39.72
CA VAL A 428 4.44 -7.62 41.00
C VAL A 428 5.33 -6.96 42.05
N ILE A 429 4.80 -5.90 42.67
CA ILE A 429 5.51 -5.10 43.69
C ILE A 429 4.88 -5.21 45.08
N GLY A 430 3.67 -5.76 45.17
CA GLY A 430 2.95 -5.97 46.42
C GLY A 430 1.55 -6.49 46.18
N TYR A 431 0.74 -6.48 47.23
CA TYR A 431 -0.61 -7.01 47.22
C TYR A 431 -1.60 -6.03 47.86
N VAL A 432 -2.80 -5.92 47.28
CA VAL A 432 -3.88 -5.04 47.75
C VAL A 432 -4.24 -5.40 49.19
N GLY A 433 -4.52 -4.39 50.00
CA GLY A 433 -4.95 -4.55 51.38
C GLY A 433 -5.85 -3.41 51.82
N SER A 434 -5.85 -3.15 53.12
CA SER A 434 -6.58 -2.03 53.73
C SER A 434 -5.81 -1.48 54.93
N THR A 435 -4.48 -1.41 54.82
CA THR A 435 -3.61 -0.89 55.90
C THR A 435 -3.60 0.64 55.91
N GLY A 436 -3.32 1.26 57.06
CA GLY A 436 -3.37 2.72 57.21
C GLY A 436 -4.80 3.25 57.29
N ILE A 437 -5.05 4.47 56.77
CA ILE A 437 -6.39 5.08 56.78
C ILE A 437 -7.13 4.62 55.52
N SER A 438 -7.88 3.52 55.65
CA SER A 438 -8.63 2.91 54.55
C SER A 438 -10.00 2.43 55.06
N THR A 439 -11.06 2.62 54.26
CA THR A 439 -12.42 2.16 54.58
C THR A 439 -12.70 0.72 54.14
N GLY A 440 -11.84 0.14 53.31
CA GLY A 440 -11.98 -1.23 52.80
C GLY A 440 -10.92 -1.56 51.76
N PRO A 441 -10.84 -2.81 51.26
CA PRO A 441 -9.77 -3.23 50.36
C PRO A 441 -9.71 -2.41 49.06
N HIS A 442 -8.62 -1.68 48.85
CA HIS A 442 -8.34 -0.92 47.63
C HIS A 442 -6.85 -0.58 47.51
N LEU A 443 -6.40 -0.24 46.30
CA LEU A 443 -5.10 0.36 46.05
C LEU A 443 -5.25 1.87 45.92
N HIS A 444 -4.53 2.62 46.74
CA HIS A 444 -4.33 4.05 46.52
C HIS A 444 -3.12 4.28 45.63
N TYR A 445 -3.33 4.78 44.41
CA TYR A 445 -2.30 4.98 43.40
C TYR A 445 -2.03 6.46 43.15
N GLU A 446 -0.80 6.91 43.42
CA GLU A 446 -0.36 8.27 43.13
C GLU A 446 0.60 8.30 41.94
N LEU A 447 0.53 9.38 41.16
CA LEU A 447 1.50 9.68 40.12
C LEU A 447 2.14 11.03 40.42
N TYR A 448 3.46 11.11 40.26
CA TYR A 448 4.23 12.32 40.53
C TYR A 448 5.01 12.77 39.29
N ARG A 449 5.14 14.09 39.12
CA ARG A 449 6.09 14.73 38.21
C ARG A 449 6.91 15.72 38.99
N ASN A 450 8.23 15.55 38.98
CA ASN A 450 9.20 16.35 39.73
C ASN A 450 8.81 16.48 41.23
N GLY A 451 8.32 15.39 41.81
CA GLY A 451 7.90 15.32 43.21
C GLY A 451 6.47 15.80 43.52
N ILE A 452 5.77 16.43 42.58
CA ILE A 452 4.40 16.94 42.77
C ILE A 452 3.39 15.91 42.28
N ALA A 453 2.36 15.62 43.09
CA ALA A 453 1.29 14.70 42.72
C ALA A 453 0.40 15.28 41.61
N ILE A 454 0.13 14.50 40.58
CA ILE A 454 -0.67 14.88 39.41
C ILE A 454 -1.78 13.87 39.16
N ASN A 455 -2.84 14.28 38.45
CA ASN A 455 -3.95 13.40 38.12
C ASN A 455 -3.48 12.25 37.20
N PRO A 456 -3.49 10.98 37.66
CA PRO A 456 -3.00 9.86 36.87
C PRO A 456 -3.76 9.63 35.56
N ARG A 457 -5.01 10.09 35.45
CA ARG A 457 -5.85 9.97 34.24
C ARG A 457 -5.48 10.98 33.15
N SER A 458 -4.72 12.02 33.48
CA SER A 458 -4.40 13.11 32.55
C SER A 458 -3.06 12.96 31.84
N VAL A 459 -2.33 11.85 32.07
CA VAL A 459 -0.92 11.74 31.70
C VAL A 459 -0.69 10.56 30.74
N SER A 460 -0.45 10.87 29.47
CA SER A 460 0.37 10.03 28.59
C SER A 460 1.83 10.38 28.82
N PHE A 461 2.73 9.40 28.95
CA PHE A 461 4.15 9.68 29.11
C PHE A 461 4.95 9.37 27.84
N SER A 462 6.01 10.13 27.66
CA SER A 462 7.10 9.85 26.74
C SER A 462 8.32 9.50 27.58
N VAL A 463 8.77 8.26 27.55
CA VAL A 463 10.10 7.91 28.07
C VAL A 463 11.10 8.26 26.98
N VAL A 464 12.04 9.15 27.28
CA VAL A 464 13.20 9.36 26.42
C VAL A 464 14.17 8.22 26.69
N ASP A 465 14.50 7.47 25.65
CA ASP A 465 15.51 6.42 25.69
C ASP A 465 16.78 6.97 25.04
N GLN A 466 17.95 6.71 25.62
CA GLN A 466 19.21 7.24 25.12
C GLN A 466 20.19 6.10 24.91
N LEU A 467 20.64 5.93 23.67
CA LEU A 467 21.66 4.94 23.34
C LEU A 467 22.98 5.31 24.02
N GLY A 468 23.55 4.35 24.76
CA GLY A 468 24.83 4.48 25.45
C GLY A 468 25.93 3.66 24.79
N GLY A 469 27.19 3.94 25.15
CA GLY A 469 28.33 3.05 24.90
C GLY A 469 28.52 2.60 23.43
N GLY A 470 28.53 1.28 23.24
CA GLY A 470 28.74 0.63 21.94
C GLY A 470 27.59 0.86 20.96
N ASP A 471 26.35 0.86 21.43
CA ASP A 471 25.16 1.03 20.59
C ASP A 471 25.11 2.42 19.98
N LEU A 472 25.54 3.46 20.72
CA LEU A 472 25.67 4.81 20.15
C LEU A 472 26.71 4.87 19.02
N ARG A 473 27.80 4.11 19.12
CA ARG A 473 28.84 4.05 18.07
C ARG A 473 28.31 3.33 16.83
N ALA A 474 27.64 2.20 17.04
CA ALA A 474 26.98 1.44 15.96
C ALA A 474 25.89 2.29 15.28
N PHE A 475 25.11 3.02 16.06
CA PHE A 475 24.10 3.97 15.58
C PHE A 475 24.69 5.06 14.70
N LYS A 476 25.75 5.73 15.17
CA LYS A 476 26.44 6.77 14.38
C LYS A 476 27.02 6.23 13.08
N SER A 477 27.59 5.03 13.10
CA SER A 477 28.08 4.34 11.90
C SER A 477 26.94 4.07 10.92
N LYS A 478 25.82 3.50 11.39
CA LYS A 478 24.62 3.24 10.58
C LYS A 478 24.06 4.52 9.96
N LEU A 479 23.95 5.60 10.75
CA LEU A 479 23.50 6.89 10.26
C LEU A 479 24.43 7.43 9.16
N ALA A 480 25.75 7.34 9.34
CA ALA A 480 26.71 7.78 8.32
C ALA A 480 26.59 6.97 7.03
N GLN A 481 26.43 5.64 7.12
CA GLN A 481 26.22 4.76 5.97
C GLN A 481 24.94 5.13 5.20
N LEU A 482 23.82 5.34 5.91
CA LEU A 482 22.56 5.75 5.29
C LEU A 482 22.69 7.11 4.59
N LEU A 483 23.35 8.08 5.22
CA LEU A 483 23.56 9.40 4.62
C LEU A 483 24.58 9.42 3.47
N ALA A 484 25.41 8.39 3.33
CA ALA A 484 26.34 8.23 2.20
C ALA A 484 25.67 7.68 0.94
N VAL A 485 24.46 7.10 1.06
CA VAL A 485 23.69 6.59 -0.08
C VAL A 485 23.39 7.74 -1.07
N PRO A 486 23.67 7.57 -2.37
CA PRO A 486 23.37 8.57 -3.39
C PRO A 486 21.86 8.75 -3.55
N ILE A 487 21.44 9.95 -3.96
CA ILE A 487 20.01 10.25 -4.16
C ILE A 487 19.53 9.53 -5.43
N GLY A 488 18.77 8.46 -5.25
CA GLY A 488 18.15 7.69 -6.32
C GLY A 488 16.83 8.33 -6.71
N GLY A 489 16.86 9.22 -7.70
CA GLY A 489 15.64 9.90 -8.17
C GLY A 489 15.88 11.05 -9.14
N THR A 490 17.10 11.59 -9.23
CA THR A 490 17.43 12.47 -10.33
C THR A 490 17.71 11.63 -11.57
N ARG A 491 16.75 11.60 -12.51
CA ARG A 491 17.14 11.53 -13.92
C ARG A 491 18.09 12.71 -14.13
N ASN A 492 19.40 12.47 -14.03
CA ASN A 492 20.36 13.40 -14.59
C ASN A 492 20.07 13.42 -16.08
N LYS A 493 19.27 14.40 -16.53
CA LYS A 493 19.33 14.83 -17.92
C LYS A 493 20.80 15.21 -18.10
N PRO A 494 21.58 14.54 -18.96
CA PRO A 494 22.93 15.00 -19.24
C PRO A 494 22.80 16.46 -19.66
N THR A 495 23.44 17.34 -18.92
CA THR A 495 23.64 18.73 -19.32
C THR A 495 24.41 18.67 -20.63
N ALA A 496 23.70 18.80 -21.74
CA ALA A 496 24.31 19.33 -22.95
C ALA A 496 24.66 20.79 -22.65
N GLU A 497 25.82 21.21 -23.15
CA GLU A 497 26.48 22.53 -23.03
C GLU A 497 27.40 22.65 -21.78
N ALA A 498 28.70 22.93 -21.88
CA ALA A 498 29.50 23.49 -22.97
C ALA A 498 31.00 23.14 -22.82
N GLU A 499 31.59 22.54 -23.85
CA GLU A 499 32.79 22.96 -24.64
C GLU A 499 33.22 21.82 -25.58
#